data_AF-Q16DQ7-F1
#
_entry.id   AF-Q16DQ7-F1
#
_cell.length_a   1.000
_cell.length_b   1.000
_cell.length_c   1.000
_cell.angle_alpha   90.00
_cell.angle_beta   90.00
_cell.angle_gamma   90.00
#
_symmetry.space_group_name_H-M   'P 1'
#
loop_
_entity.id
_entity.type
_entity.pdbx_description
1 polymer ?
#
loop_
_entity_poly.entity_id
_entity_poly.type
_entity_poly.pdbx_seq_one_letter_code
_entity_poly.pdbx_strand_id
1 'polypeptide(L)'
;MSKQQLQTIQQVFELKFKKKQGAFLAVLQQEQQLRAQLKKLDTQLRNSQMDQHQNMQAIGADVIWQSWVERSKKSLNLELAQVLAQKETLLVNVKKDYGRLLVSRELYSTLKNTERTQTQARLLAAAIKGS
;
A
#
# COMPACT_ATOMS: atom_id res chain seq x y z
N MET A 1 -25.54 -15.70 -14.81
CA MET A 1 -25.22 -14.66 -13.82
C MET A 1 -25.96 -13.39 -14.20
N SER A 2 -26.70 -12.74 -13.29
CA SER A 2 -27.45 -11.52 -13.63
C SER A 2 -26.59 -10.27 -13.51
N LYS A 3 -26.93 -9.22 -14.28
CA LYS A 3 -26.23 -7.92 -14.24
C LYS A 3 -26.18 -7.30 -12.84
N GLN A 4 -27.28 -7.42 -12.09
CA GLN A 4 -27.36 -6.94 -10.71
C GLN A 4 -26.38 -7.69 -9.80
N GLN A 5 -26.24 -9.01 -9.95
CA GLN A 5 -25.28 -9.81 -9.19
C GLN A 5 -23.83 -9.37 -9.46
N LEU A 6 -23.48 -9.10 -10.73
CA LEU A 6 -22.15 -8.61 -11.10
C LEU A 6 -21.86 -7.21 -10.57
N GLN A 7 -22.85 -6.33 -10.58
CA GLN A 7 -22.74 -5.00 -9.99
C GLN A 7 -22.49 -5.08 -8.47
N THR A 8 -23.23 -5.94 -7.74
CA THR A 8 -23.01 -6.15 -6.31
C THR A 8 -21.62 -6.73 -6.03
N ILE A 9 -21.17 -7.71 -6.81
CA ILE A 9 -19.82 -8.30 -6.65
C ILE A 9 -18.73 -7.26 -6.90
N GLN A 10 -18.89 -6.43 -7.93
CA GLN A 10 -17.96 -5.33 -8.21
C GLN A 10 -17.86 -4.38 -7.03
N GLN A 11 -19.00 -3.97 -6.44
CA GLN A 11 -19.02 -3.10 -5.27
C GLN A 11 -18.31 -3.74 -4.07
N VAL A 12 -18.57 -5.03 -3.81
CA VAL A 12 -17.92 -5.77 -2.71
C VAL A 12 -16.41 -5.86 -2.93
N PHE A 13 -15.95 -6.14 -4.15
CA PHE A 13 -14.52 -6.17 -4.47
C PHE A 13 -13.87 -4.80 -4.34
N GLU A 14 -14.57 -3.74 -4.74
CA GLU A 14 -14.07 -2.39 -4.58
C GLU A 14 -13.90 -2.00 -3.11
N LEU A 15 -14.87 -2.33 -2.26
CA LEU A 15 -14.78 -2.09 -0.83
C LEU A 15 -13.63 -2.89 -0.19
N LYS A 16 -13.48 -4.17 -0.55
CA LYS A 16 -12.36 -5.01 -0.08
C LYS A 16 -11.01 -4.44 -0.50
N PHE A 17 -10.88 -4.05 -1.76
CA PHE A 17 -9.67 -3.43 -2.29
C PHE A 17 -9.34 -2.14 -1.54
N LYS A 18 -10.31 -1.21 -1.39
CA LYS A 18 -10.13 0.05 -0.67
C LYS A 18 -9.66 -0.17 0.77
N LYS A 19 -10.28 -1.11 1.49
CA LYS A 19 -9.86 -1.46 2.86
C LYS A 19 -8.41 -1.93 2.91
N LYS A 20 -8.01 -2.84 2.03
CA LYS A 20 -6.63 -3.36 1.98
C LYS A 20 -5.62 -2.31 1.53
N GLN A 21 -6.01 -1.45 0.58
CA GLN A 21 -5.20 -0.32 0.14
C GLN A 21 -4.93 0.64 1.31
N GLY A 22 -5.94 0.97 2.12
CA GLY A 22 -5.76 1.78 3.32
C GLY A 22 -4.78 1.15 4.33
N ALA A 23 -4.91 -0.15 4.59
CA ALA A 23 -3.97 -0.86 5.46
C ALA A 23 -2.53 -0.85 4.92
N PHE A 24 -2.36 -0.98 3.59
CA PHE A 24 -1.06 -0.89 2.95
C PHE A 24 -0.44 0.52 3.05
N LEU A 25 -1.24 1.57 2.89
CA LEU A 25 -0.78 2.96 3.07
C LEU A 25 -0.31 3.23 4.51
N ALA A 26 -1.00 2.67 5.50
CA ALA A 26 -0.58 2.79 6.90
C ALA A 26 0.82 2.17 7.14
N VAL A 27 1.09 1.00 6.55
CA VAL A 27 2.41 0.35 6.64
C VAL A 27 3.49 1.15 5.90
N LEU A 28 3.18 1.77 4.76
CA LEU A 28 4.11 2.68 4.09
C LEU A 28 4.46 3.90 4.95
N GLN A 29 3.47 4.46 5.65
CA GLN A 29 3.69 5.58 6.56
C GLN A 29 4.60 5.17 7.73
N GLN A 30 4.37 3.99 8.32
CA GLN A 30 5.23 3.43 9.37
C GLN A 30 6.67 3.23 8.89
N GLU A 31 6.85 2.67 7.68
CA GLU A 31 8.18 2.52 7.07
C GLU A 31 8.89 3.87 6.95
N GLN A 32 8.19 4.89 6.44
CA GLN A 32 8.75 6.22 6.27
C GLN A 32 9.15 6.85 7.61
N GLN A 33 8.32 6.67 8.65
CA GLN A 33 8.62 7.16 10.00
C GLN A 33 9.88 6.49 10.57
N LEU A 34 10.00 5.17 10.48
CA LEU A 34 11.18 4.42 10.97
C LEU A 34 12.45 4.85 10.23
N ARG A 35 12.39 5.00 8.90
CA ARG A 35 13.52 5.51 8.11
C ARG A 35 13.91 6.93 8.50
N ALA A 36 12.93 7.80 8.79
CA ALA A 36 13.19 9.16 9.24
C ALA A 36 13.86 9.18 10.63
N GLN A 37 13.43 8.31 11.56
CA GLN A 37 14.04 8.16 12.87
C GLN A 37 15.48 7.66 12.80
N LEU A 38 15.75 6.63 11.98
CA LEU A 38 17.11 6.15 11.71
C LEU A 38 18.00 7.27 11.14
N LYS A 39 17.51 8.00 10.13
CA LYS A 39 18.24 9.13 9.56
C LYS A 39 18.54 10.21 10.60
N LYS A 40 17.58 10.53 11.46
CA LYS A 40 17.76 11.51 12.55
C LYS A 40 18.85 11.04 13.53
N LEU A 41 18.81 9.77 13.93
CA LEU A 41 19.81 9.17 14.82
C LEU A 41 21.22 9.21 14.19
N ASP A 42 21.34 8.87 12.90
CA ASP A 42 22.62 8.92 12.18
C ASP A 42 23.16 10.35 12.02
N THR A 43 22.29 11.36 11.89
CA THR A 43 22.69 12.77 11.88
C THR A 43 23.17 13.22 13.26
N GLN A 44 22.45 12.85 14.32
CA GLN A 44 22.85 13.16 15.70
C GLN A 44 24.21 12.58 16.03
N LEU A 45 24.44 11.31 15.68
CA LEU A 45 25.73 10.64 15.88
C LEU A 45 26.87 11.36 15.17
N ARG A 46 26.68 11.76 13.90
CA ARG A 46 27.69 12.50 13.13
C ARG A 46 28.01 13.85 13.76
N ASN A 47 27.01 14.60 14.19
CA ASN A 47 27.22 15.90 14.83
C ASN A 47 27.99 15.74 16.15
N SER A 48 27.60 14.77 16.99
CA SER A 48 28.29 14.50 18.26
C SER A 48 29.76 14.11 18.08
N GLN A 49 30.08 13.34 17.03
CA GLN A 49 31.47 13.00 16.70
C GLN A 49 32.29 14.22 16.27
N MET A 50 31.69 15.17 15.52
CA MET A 50 32.38 16.40 15.13
C MET A 50 32.68 17.31 16.33
N ASP A 51 31.74 17.41 17.28
CA ASP A 51 31.91 18.23 18.49
C ASP A 51 32.94 17.63 19.47
N GLN A 52 33.05 16.30 19.56
CA GLN A 52 34.03 15.62 20.41
C GLN A 52 35.48 15.83 19.98
N HIS A 53 35.75 16.01 18.68
CA HIS A 53 37.11 16.34 18.21
C HIS A 53 37.58 17.72 18.71
N GLN A 54 36.67 18.58 19.19
CA GLN A 54 37.00 19.89 19.76
C GLN A 54 37.16 19.87 21.30
N ASN A 55 36.59 18.90 22.01
CA ASN A 55 36.58 18.83 23.48
C ASN A 55 37.02 17.45 23.99
N MET A 56 38.29 17.33 24.39
CA MET A 56 38.97 16.07 24.74
C MET A 56 38.65 15.53 26.15
N GLN A 57 37.54 15.91 26.78
CA GLN A 57 37.25 15.63 28.20
C GLN A 57 35.84 15.06 28.44
N ALA A 58 35.52 13.84 28.00
CA ALA A 58 34.27 13.15 28.41
C ALA A 58 34.23 11.63 28.13
N ILE A 59 35.26 10.86 28.53
CA ILE A 59 35.38 9.43 28.13
C ILE A 59 34.26 8.52 28.71
N GLY A 60 33.74 8.79 29.91
CA GLY A 60 32.73 7.92 30.55
C GLY A 60 31.28 8.11 30.07
N ALA A 61 30.88 9.36 29.81
CA ALA A 61 29.53 9.67 29.31
C ALA A 61 29.33 9.21 27.85
N ASP A 62 30.41 9.20 27.08
CA ASP A 62 30.40 8.79 25.67
C ASP A 62 30.10 7.29 25.49
N VAL A 63 30.67 6.42 26.32
CA VAL A 63 30.42 4.96 26.25
C VAL A 63 28.96 4.62 26.52
N ILE A 64 28.33 5.28 27.51
CA ILE A 64 26.91 5.07 27.83
C ILE A 64 26.04 5.54 26.65
N TRP A 65 26.34 6.73 26.11
CA TRP A 65 25.66 7.29 24.94
C TRP A 65 25.77 6.39 23.71
N GLN A 66 26.99 5.95 23.36
CA GLN A 66 27.24 5.05 22.23
C GLN A 66 26.46 3.74 22.37
N SER A 67 26.48 3.13 23.56
CA SER A 67 25.73 1.90 23.82
C SER A 67 24.20 2.10 23.65
N TRP A 68 23.68 3.28 24.01
CA TRP A 68 22.27 3.62 23.81
C TRP A 68 21.95 3.82 22.33
N VAL A 69 22.82 4.49 21.57
CA VAL A 69 22.67 4.67 20.11
C VAL A 69 22.64 3.31 19.40
N GLU A 70 23.55 2.40 19.73
CA GLU A 70 23.60 1.06 19.15
C GLU A 70 22.32 0.25 19.43
N ARG A 71 21.88 0.23 20.69
CA ARG A 71 20.62 -0.43 21.07
C ARG A 71 19.42 0.16 20.34
N SER A 72 19.35 1.49 20.26
CA SER A 72 18.27 2.20 19.58
C SER A 72 18.25 1.90 18.08
N LYS A 73 19.42 1.92 17.42
CA LYS A 73 19.55 1.57 16.01
C LYS A 73 19.16 0.13 15.74
N LYS A 74 19.56 -0.80 16.62
CA LYS A 74 19.17 -2.21 16.53
C LYS A 74 17.66 -2.40 16.66
N SER A 75 17.00 -1.72 17.61
CA SER A 75 15.54 -1.76 17.77
C SER A 75 14.83 -1.25 16.52
N LEU A 76 15.21 -0.04 16.05
CA LEU A 76 14.60 0.57 14.87
C LEU A 76 14.79 -0.27 13.60
N ASN A 77 15.95 -0.91 13.43
CA ASN A 77 16.19 -1.80 12.29
C ASN A 77 15.35 -3.09 12.38
N LEU A 78 15.16 -3.64 13.57
CA LEU A 78 14.32 -4.81 13.77
C LEU A 78 12.85 -4.48 13.45
N GLU A 79 12.35 -3.36 13.95
CA GLU A 79 11.01 -2.85 13.64
C GLU A 79 10.85 -2.60 12.14
N LEU A 80 11.85 -1.97 11.50
CA LEU A 80 11.83 -1.76 10.05
C LEU A 80 11.78 -3.07 9.27
N ALA A 81 12.54 -4.08 9.68
CA ALA A 81 12.51 -5.40 9.04
C ALA A 81 11.13 -6.06 9.16
N GLN A 82 10.48 -5.95 10.32
CA GLN A 82 9.13 -6.45 10.54
C GLN A 82 8.10 -5.74 9.66
N VAL A 83 8.16 -4.41 9.59
CA VAL A 83 7.29 -3.58 8.73
C VAL A 83 7.49 -3.95 7.25
N LEU A 84 8.74 -4.16 6.81
CA LEU A 84 9.03 -4.58 5.44
C LEU A 84 8.45 -5.97 5.12
N ALA A 85 8.56 -6.93 6.04
CA ALA A 85 7.96 -8.25 5.87
C ALA A 85 6.42 -8.19 5.80
N GLN A 86 5.81 -7.35 6.64
CA GLN A 86 4.37 -7.09 6.60
C GLN A 86 3.96 -6.41 5.29
N LYS A 87 4.76 -5.45 4.81
CA LYS A 87 4.53 -4.73 3.54
C LYS A 87 4.47 -5.69 2.36
N GLU A 88 5.41 -6.63 2.28
CA GLU A 88 5.45 -7.59 1.18
C GLU A 88 4.19 -8.47 1.15
N THR A 89 3.79 -8.97 2.32
CA THR A 89 2.57 -9.78 2.48
C THR A 89 1.32 -8.99 2.08
N LEU A 90 1.20 -7.72 2.49
CA LEU A 90 0.07 -6.87 2.14
C LEU A 90 0.07 -6.53 0.64
N LEU A 91 1.23 -6.28 0.05
CA LEU A 91 1.36 -5.95 -1.37
C LEU A 91 0.82 -7.06 -2.26
N VAL A 92 1.18 -8.31 -1.97
CA VAL A 92 0.65 -9.49 -2.69
C VAL A 92 -0.88 -9.55 -2.59
N ASN A 93 -1.42 -9.32 -1.40
CA ASN A 93 -2.86 -9.34 -1.17
C ASN A 93 -3.62 -8.19 -1.86
N VAL A 94 -3.06 -6.99 -1.87
CA VAL A 94 -3.62 -5.83 -2.57
C VAL A 94 -3.62 -6.07 -4.08
N LYS A 95 -2.51 -6.57 -4.65
CA LYS A 95 -2.40 -6.92 -6.07
C LYS A 95 -3.46 -7.96 -6.48
N LYS A 96 -3.65 -9.00 -5.67
CA LYS A 96 -4.65 -10.06 -5.93
C LYS A 96 -6.08 -9.51 -5.94
N ASP A 97 -6.44 -8.70 -4.95
CA ASP A 97 -7.78 -8.13 -4.88
C ASP A 97 -8.03 -7.09 -5.98
N TYR A 98 -7.01 -6.33 -6.35
CA TYR A 98 -7.08 -5.41 -7.49
C TYR A 98 -7.31 -6.18 -8.80
N GLY A 99 -6.61 -7.29 -9.02
CA GLY A 99 -6.83 -8.16 -10.19
C GLY A 99 -8.27 -8.67 -10.26
N ARG A 100 -8.84 -9.11 -9.13
CA ARG A 100 -10.25 -9.54 -9.06
C ARG A 100 -11.23 -8.40 -9.38
N LEU A 101 -10.95 -7.20 -8.88
CA LEU A 101 -11.74 -6.01 -9.19
C LEU A 101 -11.68 -5.64 -10.68
N LEU A 102 -10.49 -5.71 -11.30
CA LEU A 102 -10.32 -5.47 -12.73
C LEU A 102 -11.13 -6.45 -13.58
N VAL A 103 -11.00 -7.74 -13.31
CA VAL A 103 -11.77 -8.78 -14.03
C VAL A 103 -13.27 -8.58 -13.84
N SER A 104 -13.72 -8.29 -12.62
CA SER A 104 -15.14 -8.02 -12.36
C SER A 104 -15.67 -6.80 -13.14
N ARG A 105 -14.86 -5.74 -13.26
CA ARG A 105 -15.21 -4.55 -14.04
C ARG A 105 -15.31 -4.87 -15.53
N GLU A 106 -14.40 -5.68 -16.04
CA GLU A 106 -14.39 -6.10 -17.44
C GLU A 106 -15.56 -7.03 -17.79
N LEU A 107 -15.91 -7.97 -16.90
CA LEU A 107 -17.09 -8.81 -17.08
C LEU A 107 -18.39 -7.98 -17.06
N TYR A 108 -18.45 -6.94 -16.24
CA TYR A 108 -19.59 -6.04 -16.22
C TYR A 108 -19.68 -5.16 -17.48
N SER A 109 -18.55 -4.64 -17.97
CA SER A 109 -18.52 -3.81 -19.18
C SER A 109 -18.93 -4.62 -20.43
N THR A 110 -18.41 -5.84 -20.56
CA THR A 110 -18.73 -6.75 -21.67
C THR A 110 -20.22 -7.09 -21.72
N LEU A 111 -20.83 -7.51 -20.61
CA LEU A 111 -22.28 -7.76 -20.54
C LEU A 111 -23.11 -6.53 -20.90
N LYS A 112 -22.74 -5.36 -20.37
CA LYS A 112 -23.43 -4.10 -20.67
C LYS A 112 -23.38 -3.77 -22.16
N ASN A 113 -22.25 -4.04 -22.82
CA ASN A 113 -22.09 -3.82 -24.25
C ASN A 113 -22.91 -4.83 -25.06
N THR A 114 -22.89 -6.11 -24.70
CA THR A 114 -23.71 -7.14 -25.37
C THR A 114 -25.20 -6.84 -25.29
N GLU A 115 -25.71 -6.43 -24.13
CA GLU A 115 -27.11 -6.01 -23.97
C GLU A 115 -27.47 -4.83 -24.87
N ARG A 116 -26.58 -3.82 -24.95
CA ARG A 116 -26.78 -2.64 -25.81
C ARG A 116 -26.83 -3.00 -27.29
N THR A 117 -25.92 -3.87 -27.75
CA THR A 117 -25.92 -4.30 -29.14
C THR A 117 -27.18 -5.12 -29.46
N GLN A 118 -27.62 -5.97 -28.54
CA GLN A 118 -28.86 -6.76 -28.72
C GLN A 118 -30.11 -5.88 -28.74
N THR A 119 -30.22 -4.86 -27.88
CA THR A 119 -31.37 -3.94 -27.91
C THR A 119 -31.37 -3.11 -29.19
N GLN A 120 -30.21 -2.61 -29.63
CA GLN A 120 -30.09 -1.89 -30.90
C GLN A 120 -30.49 -2.76 -32.10
N ALA A 121 -30.00 -4.00 -32.17
CA ALA A 121 -30.37 -4.94 -33.24
C ALA A 121 -31.88 -5.24 -33.27
N ARG A 122 -32.51 -5.40 -32.10
CA ARG A 122 -33.97 -5.60 -31.99
C ARG A 122 -34.76 -4.38 -32.46
N LEU A 123 -34.34 -3.18 -32.10
CA LEU A 123 -34.99 -1.94 -32.51
C LEU A 123 -34.91 -1.74 -34.03
N LEU A 124 -33.76 -2.02 -34.63
CA LEU A 124 -33.59 -1.98 -36.09
C LEU A 124 -34.47 -3.02 -36.81
N ALA A 125 -34.52 -4.25 -36.30
CA ALA A 125 -35.37 -5.30 -36.87
C ALA A 125 -36.87 -4.95 -36.76
N ALA A 126 -37.30 -4.30 -35.68
CA ALA A 126 -38.67 -3.84 -35.51
C ALA A 126 -39.02 -2.68 -36.46
N ALA A 127 -38.08 -1.76 -36.70
CA ALA A 127 -38.27 -0.64 -37.64
C ALA A 127 -38.43 -1.12 -39.10
N ILE A 128 -37.67 -2.14 -39.50
CA ILE A 128 -37.74 -2.74 -40.85
C ILE A 128 -39.07 -3.48 -41.08
N LYS A 129 -39.64 -4.10 -40.04
CA LYS A 129 -40.94 -4.81 -40.14
C LYS A 129 -42.17 -3.91 -40.10
N GLY A 130 -42.01 -2.65 -39.69
CA GLY A 130 -43.09 -1.66 -39.58
C GLY A 130 -43.18 -0.68 -40.76
N SER A 131 -42.31 -0.81 -41.77
CA SER A 131 -42.35 -0.05 -43.04
C SER A 131 -42.79 -0.97 -44.18
#